data_AF-A0AB40AUZ4-F1
#
_entry.id   AF-A0AB40AUZ4-F1
#
_cell.length_a   1.000
_cell.length_b   1.000
_cell.length_c   1.000
_cell.angle_alpha   90.00
_cell.angle_beta   90.00
_cell.angle_gamma   90.00
#
_symmetry.space_group_name_H-M   'P 1'
#
loop_
_entity.id
_entity.type
_entity.pdbx_description
1 polymer ?
#
loop_
_entity_poly.entity_id
_entity_poly.type
_entity_poly.pdbx_seq_one_letter_code
_entity_poly.pdbx_strand_id
1 'polypeptide(L)'
;MVLVHAYSHADNTSAQRKTVVWQRFVCTCVDIMSVNNVFTTLNGIPMLNGTNFKTWKNKVTLVLGCMDLDYALREPCPAPLTDQSSLEDRRVFERWERSNRIGLMIMKNTIPETFLDTTSDKRDIKQFLDTLEERFVRSDKAETSATLKKLVSMRYKGDRNIREYVLDMCHLAGKLKSLKFEIP
;
A
#
# COMPACT_ATOMS: atom_id res chain seq x y z
N MET A 1 37.03 -1.47 58.33
CA MET A 1 38.23 -2.32 58.23
C MET A 1 37.79 -3.77 58.32
N VAL A 2 38.03 -4.54 57.24
CA VAL A 2 38.07 -6.01 57.15
C VAL A 2 36.74 -6.81 57.12
N LEU A 3 36.27 -7.07 55.88
CA LEU A 3 36.18 -8.37 55.17
C LEU A 3 36.02 -9.72 55.93
N VAL A 4 35.30 -10.64 55.25
CA VAL A 4 35.24 -12.14 55.31
C VAL A 4 34.25 -12.74 56.34
N HIS A 5 33.13 -13.35 55.94
CA HIS A 5 33.05 -14.71 55.38
C HIS A 5 31.87 -14.92 54.40
N ALA A 6 32.13 -15.78 53.40
CA ALA A 6 31.38 -16.01 52.17
C ALA A 6 30.51 -17.30 52.19
N TYR A 7 29.87 -17.53 51.02
CA TYR A 7 29.09 -18.70 50.54
C TYR A 7 27.58 -18.67 50.88
N SER A 8 26.65 -18.90 49.94
CA SER A 8 26.62 -19.96 48.92
C SER A 8 25.54 -19.71 47.85
N HIS A 9 25.82 -20.12 46.62
CA HIS A 9 24.89 -20.47 45.53
C HIS A 9 23.62 -19.62 45.30
N ALA A 10 23.75 -18.55 44.51
CA ALA A 10 22.64 -18.07 43.70
C ALA A 10 22.56 -18.91 42.41
N ASP A 11 21.53 -19.75 42.38
CA ASP A 11 21.17 -20.74 41.40
C ASP A 11 21.13 -20.19 39.94
N ASN A 12 22.06 -20.67 39.09
CA ASN A 12 22.17 -20.31 37.66
C ASN A 12 20.88 -20.66 36.87
N THR A 13 20.06 -21.55 37.41
CA THR A 13 18.77 -21.96 36.87
C THR A 13 17.71 -20.86 37.00
N SER A 14 17.79 -20.02 38.04
CA SER A 14 16.84 -18.92 38.28
C SER A 14 17.07 -17.73 37.36
N ALA A 15 18.33 -17.42 37.05
CA ALA A 15 18.71 -16.36 36.11
C ALA A 15 18.36 -16.75 34.66
N GLN A 16 18.62 -17.99 34.27
CA GLN A 16 18.20 -18.56 32.97
C GLN A 16 16.67 -18.55 32.83
N ARG A 17 15.92 -18.99 33.85
CA ARG A 17 14.45 -18.94 33.85
C ARG A 17 13.91 -17.53 33.74
N LYS A 18 14.51 -16.55 34.45
CA LYS A 18 14.14 -15.13 34.33
C LYS A 18 14.42 -14.62 32.91
N THR A 19 15.53 -15.00 32.29
CA THR A 19 15.88 -14.58 30.92
C THR A 19 14.92 -15.18 29.88
N VAL A 20 14.54 -16.45 30.01
CA VAL A 20 13.55 -17.12 29.16
C VAL A 20 12.14 -16.54 29.38
N VAL A 21 11.76 -16.24 30.62
CA VAL A 21 10.48 -15.59 30.93
C VAL A 21 10.47 -14.16 30.40
N TRP A 22 11.56 -13.40 30.50
CA TRP A 22 11.71 -12.08 29.89
C TRP A 22 11.66 -12.14 28.36
N GLN A 23 12.36 -13.08 27.72
CA GLN A 23 12.26 -13.29 26.28
C GLN A 23 10.85 -13.69 25.86
N ARG A 24 10.17 -14.55 26.64
CA ARG A 24 8.80 -14.98 26.37
C ARG A 24 7.78 -13.87 26.63
N PHE A 25 8.04 -12.99 27.60
CA PHE A 25 7.23 -11.81 27.90
C PHE A 25 7.41 -10.72 26.82
N VAL A 26 8.65 -10.47 26.39
CA VAL A 26 8.98 -9.62 25.24
C VAL A 26 8.33 -10.18 23.97
N CYS A 27 8.40 -11.50 23.74
CA CYS A 27 7.76 -12.16 22.61
C CYS A 27 6.23 -12.02 22.68
N THR A 28 5.61 -12.20 23.85
CA THR A 28 4.17 -11.99 24.01
C THR A 28 3.74 -10.52 23.88
N CYS A 29 4.60 -9.55 24.24
CA CYS A 29 4.34 -8.13 23.98
C CYS A 29 4.49 -7.77 22.50
N VAL A 30 5.38 -8.46 21.76
CA VAL A 30 5.50 -8.34 20.30
C VAL A 30 4.31 -8.99 19.57
N ASP A 31 3.75 -10.08 20.12
CA ASP A 31 2.60 -10.79 19.53
C ASP A 31 1.23 -10.15 19.88
N ILE A 32 1.10 -9.42 20.99
CA ILE A 32 -0.13 -8.66 21.30
C ILE A 32 -0.29 -7.40 20.42
N MET A 33 0.77 -7.00 19.71
CA MET A 33 0.68 -5.97 18.65
C MET A 33 -0.01 -6.49 17.36
N SER A 34 -0.47 -7.74 17.29
CA SER A 34 -0.63 -8.44 16.00
C SER A 34 -1.99 -8.31 15.28
N VAL A 35 -3.11 -7.98 15.93
CA VAL A 35 -4.42 -7.91 15.24
C VAL A 35 -5.09 -6.54 15.34
N ASN A 36 -5.09 -5.94 16.53
CA ASN A 36 -5.62 -4.58 16.75
C ASN A 36 -4.81 -3.52 15.99
N ASN A 37 -3.49 -3.71 15.87
CA ASN A 37 -2.63 -2.82 15.08
C ASN A 37 -2.88 -2.97 13.58
N VAL A 38 -3.15 -4.19 13.09
CA VAL A 38 -3.44 -4.43 11.68
C VAL A 38 -4.76 -3.77 11.28
N PHE A 39 -5.83 -3.96 12.06
CA PHE A 39 -7.13 -3.33 11.76
C PHE A 39 -7.07 -1.80 11.81
N THR A 40 -6.39 -1.23 12.82
CA THR A 40 -6.21 0.23 12.92
C THR A 40 -5.34 0.80 11.79
N THR A 41 -4.30 0.08 11.39
CA THR A 41 -3.45 0.47 10.25
C THR A 41 -4.22 0.41 8.92
N LEU A 42 -5.08 -0.60 8.74
CA LEU A 42 -5.94 -0.72 7.56
C LEU A 42 -7.00 0.38 7.48
N ASN A 43 -7.58 0.80 8.61
CA ASN A 43 -8.51 1.93 8.67
C ASN A 43 -7.86 3.27 8.25
N GLY A 44 -6.54 3.36 8.28
CA GLY A 44 -5.79 4.53 7.81
C GLY A 44 -5.73 4.66 6.28
N ILE A 45 -6.02 3.59 5.54
CA ILE A 45 -6.03 3.57 4.08
C ILE A 45 -7.38 4.09 3.58
N PRO A 46 -7.43 5.24 2.87
CA PRO A 46 -8.66 5.73 2.29
C PRO A 46 -9.14 4.77 1.21
N MET A 47 -10.45 4.60 1.06
CA MET A 47 -10.98 3.81 -0.05
C MET A 47 -10.65 4.50 -1.39
N LEU A 48 -10.28 3.71 -2.41
CA LEU A 48 -9.95 4.22 -3.74
C LEU A 48 -11.18 4.86 -4.39
N ASN A 49 -11.08 6.12 -4.84
CA ASN A 49 -12.22 6.93 -5.29
C ASN A 49 -11.95 7.72 -6.59
N GLY A 50 -11.36 7.09 -7.60
CA GLY A 50 -11.18 7.69 -8.93
C GLY A 50 -10.05 8.74 -9.01
N THR A 51 -9.92 9.58 -7.98
CA THR A 51 -9.07 10.78 -7.97
C THR A 51 -7.92 10.69 -6.96
N ASN A 52 -8.00 9.78 -6.00
CA ASN A 52 -7.03 9.65 -4.91
C ASN A 52 -5.95 8.59 -5.16
N PHE A 53 -5.80 8.05 -6.38
CA PHE A 53 -4.91 6.90 -6.65
C PHE A 53 -3.49 7.10 -6.12
N LYS A 54 -2.88 8.26 -6.33
CA LYS A 54 -1.52 8.56 -5.82
C LYS A 54 -1.44 8.48 -4.29
N THR A 55 -2.41 9.08 -3.60
CA THR A 55 -2.49 9.08 -2.13
C THR A 55 -2.78 7.68 -1.60
N TRP A 56 -3.69 6.97 -2.25
CA TRP A 56 -4.03 5.58 -1.93
C TRP A 56 -2.81 4.67 -2.07
N LYS A 57 -2.13 4.69 -3.23
CA LYS A 57 -0.92 3.90 -3.52
C LYS A 57 0.14 4.12 -2.44
N ASN A 58 0.46 5.38 -2.14
CA ASN A 58 1.45 5.73 -1.12
C ASN A 58 1.11 5.15 0.25
N LYS A 59 -0.16 5.26 0.69
CA LYS A 59 -0.59 4.74 2.00
C LYS A 59 -0.56 3.22 2.04
N VAL A 60 -1.05 2.55 0.99
CA VAL A 60 -1.01 1.09 0.89
C VAL A 60 0.44 0.59 0.94
N THR A 61 1.34 1.17 0.14
CA THR A 61 2.75 0.77 0.12
C THR A 61 3.41 0.98 1.48
N LEU A 62 3.12 2.09 2.17
CA LEU A 62 3.63 2.35 3.53
C LEU A 62 3.15 1.28 4.51
N VAL A 63 1.86 0.95 4.50
CA VAL A 63 1.29 -0.09 5.37
C VAL A 63 1.91 -1.46 5.10
N LEU A 64 2.07 -1.83 3.83
CA LEU A 64 2.73 -3.09 3.46
C LEU A 64 4.18 -3.13 3.94
N GLY A 65 4.92 -2.02 3.83
CA GLY A 65 6.29 -1.91 4.36
C GLY A 65 6.35 -2.04 5.87
N CYS A 66 5.46 -1.38 6.62
CA CYS A 66 5.38 -1.50 8.08
C CYS A 66 5.06 -2.91 8.57
N MET A 67 4.45 -3.74 7.72
CA MET A 67 4.07 -5.12 8.02
C MET A 67 5.05 -6.17 7.46
N ASP A 68 6.16 -5.75 6.81
CA ASP A 68 7.08 -6.61 6.06
C ASP A 68 6.37 -7.46 4.97
N LEU A 69 5.40 -6.84 4.29
CA LEU A 69 4.59 -7.42 3.22
C LEU A 69 4.83 -6.75 1.86
N ASP A 70 5.86 -5.94 1.72
CA ASP A 70 6.24 -5.25 0.48
C ASP A 70 7.30 -6.02 -0.33
N TYR A 71 7.74 -7.20 0.13
CA TYR A 71 8.77 -8.00 -0.55
C TYR A 71 8.39 -8.35 -2.00
N ALA A 72 7.17 -8.83 -2.23
CA ALA A 72 6.68 -9.17 -3.57
C ALA A 72 6.43 -7.96 -4.49
N LEU A 73 6.41 -6.74 -3.94
CA LEU A 73 6.40 -5.52 -4.76
C LEU A 73 7.81 -5.16 -5.27
N ARG A 74 8.83 -5.49 -4.49
CA ARG A 74 10.24 -5.14 -4.77
C ARG A 74 10.90 -6.21 -5.64
N GLU A 75 10.70 -7.47 -5.28
CA GLU A 75 11.38 -8.60 -5.91
C GLU A 75 10.51 -9.30 -6.96
N PRO A 76 11.11 -9.80 -8.05
CA PRO A 76 10.39 -10.59 -9.04
C PRO A 76 9.88 -11.90 -8.45
N CYS A 77 8.84 -12.47 -9.07
CA CYS A 77 8.32 -13.78 -8.69
C CYS A 77 9.44 -14.83 -8.76
N PRO A 78 9.74 -15.54 -7.66
CA PRO A 78 10.78 -16.57 -7.64
C PRO A 78 10.38 -17.76 -8.51
N ALA A 79 11.38 -18.53 -8.93
CA ALA A 79 11.13 -19.75 -9.68
C ALA A 79 10.28 -20.74 -8.86
N PRO A 80 9.40 -21.53 -9.51
CA PRO A 80 8.67 -22.59 -8.84
C PRO A 80 9.61 -23.55 -8.10
N LEU A 81 9.25 -23.92 -6.89
CA LEU A 81 10.01 -24.88 -6.11
C LEU A 81 10.00 -26.26 -6.78
N THR A 82 11.13 -26.94 -6.70
CA THR A 82 11.33 -28.32 -7.15
C THR A 82 11.87 -29.16 -6.00
N ASP A 83 11.91 -30.48 -6.17
CA ASP A 83 12.48 -31.39 -5.15
C ASP A 83 13.96 -31.09 -4.86
N GLN A 84 14.67 -30.44 -5.79
CA GLN A 84 16.07 -30.05 -5.68
C GLN A 84 16.28 -28.64 -5.09
N SER A 85 15.21 -27.89 -4.84
CA SER A 85 15.30 -26.53 -4.31
C SER A 85 15.92 -26.54 -2.91
N SER A 86 16.89 -25.63 -2.71
CA SER A 86 17.58 -25.48 -1.44
C SER A 86 16.64 -24.96 -0.35
N LEU A 87 17.06 -25.08 0.91
CA LEU A 87 16.30 -24.49 2.03
C LEU A 87 16.13 -22.97 1.87
N GLU A 88 17.12 -22.29 1.29
CA GLU A 88 17.07 -20.85 1.08
C GLU A 88 16.07 -20.47 -0.02
N ASP A 89 16.04 -21.23 -1.13
CA ASP A 89 15.05 -21.01 -2.20
C ASP A 89 13.62 -21.14 -1.67
N ARG A 90 13.38 -22.13 -0.79
CA ARG A 90 12.08 -22.33 -0.14
C ARG A 90 11.70 -21.14 0.74
N ARG A 91 12.63 -20.61 1.53
CA ARG A 91 12.40 -19.42 2.38
C ARG A 91 12.08 -18.18 1.55
N VAL A 92 12.81 -17.96 0.46
CA VAL A 92 12.56 -16.84 -0.46
C VAL A 92 11.17 -16.97 -1.09
N PHE A 93 10.83 -18.16 -1.57
CA PHE A 93 9.51 -18.44 -2.16
C PHE A 93 8.37 -18.21 -1.14
N GLU A 94 8.48 -18.76 0.07
CA GLU A 94 7.47 -18.59 1.12
C GLU A 94 7.32 -17.13 1.55
N ARG A 95 8.43 -16.40 1.69
CA ARG A 95 8.39 -14.97 2.02
C ARG A 95 7.69 -14.17 0.93
N TRP A 96 8.01 -14.45 -0.33
CA TRP A 96 7.39 -13.81 -1.48
C TRP A 96 5.90 -14.15 -1.59
N GLU A 97 5.53 -15.43 -1.46
CA GLU A 97 4.14 -15.89 -1.52
C GLU A 97 3.29 -15.24 -0.43
N ARG A 98 3.82 -15.18 0.80
CA ARG A 98 3.13 -14.53 1.93
C ARG A 98 2.88 -13.05 1.67
N SER A 99 3.91 -12.33 1.23
CA SER A 99 3.83 -10.90 0.89
C SER A 99 2.82 -10.67 -0.24
N ASN A 100 2.89 -11.48 -1.30
CA ASN A 100 1.97 -11.42 -2.43
C ASN A 100 0.51 -11.68 -2.01
N ARG A 101 0.25 -12.78 -1.29
CA ARG A 101 -1.09 -13.19 -0.89
C ARG A 101 -1.75 -12.18 0.03
N ILE A 102 -1.06 -11.79 1.11
CA ILE A 102 -1.65 -10.88 2.10
C ILE A 102 -1.74 -9.46 1.53
N GLY A 103 -0.74 -9.01 0.78
CA GLY A 103 -0.79 -7.68 0.19
C GLY A 103 -1.91 -7.52 -0.85
N LEU A 104 -2.20 -8.56 -1.64
CA LEU A 104 -3.38 -8.59 -2.51
C LEU A 104 -4.68 -8.47 -1.71
N MET A 105 -4.81 -9.16 -0.57
CA MET A 105 -6.00 -9.04 0.28
C MET A 105 -6.19 -7.60 0.79
N ILE A 106 -5.11 -6.96 1.25
CA ILE A 106 -5.15 -5.58 1.74
C ILE A 106 -5.53 -4.61 0.62
N MET A 107 -4.88 -4.72 -0.55
CA MET A 107 -5.19 -3.87 -1.70
C MET A 107 -6.64 -4.04 -2.12
N LYS A 108 -7.09 -5.27 -2.39
CA LYS A 108 -8.46 -5.54 -2.85
C LYS A 108 -9.52 -5.06 -1.85
N ASN A 109 -9.27 -5.17 -0.55
CA ASN A 109 -10.22 -4.70 0.48
C ASN A 109 -10.38 -3.17 0.55
N THR A 110 -9.42 -2.40 -0.01
CA THR A 110 -9.47 -0.93 -0.01
C THR A 110 -9.89 -0.35 -1.37
N ILE A 111 -10.32 -1.23 -2.29
CA ILE A 111 -10.74 -0.90 -3.64
C ILE A 111 -12.21 -1.32 -3.81
N PRO A 112 -13.11 -0.39 -4.18
CA PRO A 112 -14.48 -0.75 -4.51
C PRO A 112 -14.54 -1.73 -5.70
N GLU A 113 -15.53 -2.62 -5.68
CA GLU A 113 -15.70 -3.67 -6.70
C GLU A 113 -15.76 -3.13 -8.13
N THR A 114 -16.31 -1.93 -8.34
CA THR A 114 -16.35 -1.23 -9.63
C THR A 114 -14.98 -0.96 -10.24
N PHE A 115 -13.93 -0.94 -9.42
CA PHE A 115 -12.55 -0.81 -9.87
C PHE A 115 -11.84 -2.18 -10.00
N LEU A 116 -12.37 -3.25 -9.38
CA LEU A 116 -11.75 -4.58 -9.40
C LEU A 116 -12.07 -5.40 -10.65
N ASP A 117 -13.21 -5.18 -11.30
CA ASP A 117 -13.78 -6.06 -12.34
C ASP A 117 -12.85 -6.33 -13.55
N THR A 118 -11.85 -5.48 -13.77
CA THR A 118 -10.83 -5.63 -14.84
C THR A 118 -9.44 -6.05 -14.35
N THR A 119 -9.21 -6.02 -13.02
CA THR A 119 -7.89 -6.25 -12.39
C THR A 119 -7.91 -7.48 -11.46
N SER A 120 -9.09 -8.07 -11.21
CA SER A 120 -9.31 -9.13 -10.22
C SER A 120 -8.50 -10.41 -10.47
N ASP A 121 -8.22 -10.73 -11.74
CA ASP A 121 -7.58 -11.98 -12.16
C ASP A 121 -6.07 -12.03 -11.87
N LYS A 122 -5.45 -10.90 -11.51
CA LYS A 122 -4.02 -10.87 -11.21
C LYS A 122 -3.73 -11.58 -9.89
N ARG A 123 -2.93 -12.64 -9.98
CA ARG A 123 -2.41 -13.40 -8.83
C ARG A 123 -1.13 -12.82 -8.24
N ASP A 124 -0.51 -11.87 -8.94
CA ASP A 124 0.70 -11.18 -8.55
C ASP A 124 0.37 -9.74 -8.13
N ILE A 125 0.81 -9.34 -6.93
CA ILE A 125 0.52 -8.05 -6.32
C ILE A 125 1.14 -6.88 -7.09
N LYS A 126 2.33 -7.06 -7.66
CA LYS A 126 3.02 -6.04 -8.44
C LYS A 126 2.29 -5.81 -9.75
N GLN A 127 1.97 -6.89 -10.47
CA GLN A 127 1.16 -6.81 -11.69
C GLN A 127 -0.23 -6.22 -11.43
N PHE A 128 -0.84 -6.55 -10.29
CA PHE A 128 -2.12 -5.97 -9.87
C PHE A 128 -2.02 -4.45 -9.69
N LEU A 129 -0.99 -3.98 -8.96
CA LEU A 129 -0.75 -2.55 -8.75
C LEU A 129 -0.41 -1.80 -10.04
N ASP A 130 0.43 -2.40 -10.90
CA ASP A 130 0.82 -1.82 -12.19
C ASP A 130 -0.39 -1.68 -13.12
N THR A 131 -1.25 -2.72 -13.18
CA THR A 131 -2.49 -2.67 -13.97
C THR A 131 -3.43 -1.55 -13.50
N LEU A 132 -3.53 -1.35 -12.19
CA LEU A 132 -4.29 -0.23 -11.63
C LEU A 132 -3.67 1.11 -12.02
N GLU A 133 -2.35 1.27 -11.86
CA GLU A 133 -1.65 2.49 -12.22
C GLU A 133 -1.86 2.87 -13.69
N GLU A 134 -1.71 1.92 -14.60
CA GLU A 134 -1.99 2.12 -16.02
C GLU A 134 -3.43 2.59 -16.28
N ARG A 135 -4.42 2.03 -15.57
CA ARG A 135 -5.82 2.42 -15.69
C ARG A 135 -6.04 3.88 -15.27
N PHE A 136 -5.45 4.31 -14.15
CA PHE A 136 -5.59 5.70 -13.68
C PHE A 136 -4.87 6.68 -14.59
N VAL A 137 -3.65 6.36 -15.05
CA VAL A 137 -2.93 7.17 -16.04
C VAL A 137 -3.73 7.32 -17.34
N ARG A 138 -4.33 6.23 -17.83
CA ARG A 138 -5.19 6.27 -19.02
C ARG A 138 -6.44 7.12 -18.79
N SER A 139 -7.06 7.03 -17.61
CA SER A 139 -8.22 7.84 -17.23
C SER A 139 -7.88 9.33 -17.22
N ASP A 140 -6.79 9.71 -16.54
CA ASP A 140 -6.34 11.11 -16.46
C ASP A 140 -6.06 11.69 -17.85
N LYS A 141 -5.45 10.91 -18.74
CA LYS A 141 -5.20 11.30 -20.13
C LYS A 141 -6.50 11.50 -20.92
N ALA A 142 -7.46 10.59 -20.78
CA ALA A 142 -8.76 10.69 -21.45
C ALA A 142 -9.55 11.91 -20.95
N GLU A 143 -9.54 12.16 -19.63
CA GLU A 143 -10.20 13.30 -19.01
C GLU A 143 -9.55 14.63 -19.40
N THR A 144 -8.21 14.66 -19.47
CA THR A 144 -7.45 15.82 -19.98
C THR A 144 -7.85 16.13 -21.41
N SER A 145 -7.86 15.12 -22.30
CA SER A 145 -8.26 15.27 -23.70
C SER A 145 -9.71 15.77 -23.85
N ALA A 146 -10.65 15.20 -23.10
CA ALA A 146 -12.05 15.61 -23.12
C ALA A 146 -12.24 17.05 -22.60
N THR A 147 -11.54 17.41 -21.52
CA THR A 147 -11.58 18.76 -20.94
C THR A 147 -10.99 19.79 -21.90
N LEU A 148 -9.85 19.49 -22.53
CA LEU A 148 -9.23 20.34 -23.54
C LEU A 148 -10.14 20.54 -24.76
N LYS A 149 -10.73 19.46 -25.27
CA LYS A 149 -11.68 19.53 -26.40
C LYS A 149 -12.89 20.41 -26.06
N LYS A 150 -13.41 20.33 -24.83
CA LYS A 150 -14.51 21.18 -24.38
C LYS A 150 -14.08 22.65 -24.26
N LEU A 151 -12.90 22.91 -23.71
CA LEU A 151 -12.36 24.26 -23.57
C LEU A 151 -12.15 24.93 -24.93
N VAL A 152 -11.51 24.24 -25.88
CA VAL A 152 -11.22 24.76 -27.23
C VAL A 152 -12.49 24.94 -28.07
N SER A 153 -13.52 24.11 -27.85
CA SER A 153 -14.79 24.23 -28.57
C SER A 153 -15.76 25.24 -27.95
N MET A 154 -15.54 25.64 -26.70
CA MET A 154 -16.37 26.65 -26.04
C MET A 154 -16.15 28.04 -26.65
N ARG A 155 -17.18 28.54 -27.34
CA ARG A 155 -17.25 29.93 -27.81
C ARG A 155 -18.43 30.66 -27.18
N TYR A 156 -18.23 31.92 -26.84
CA TYR A 156 -19.32 32.78 -26.38
C TYR A 156 -20.26 33.09 -27.56
N LYS A 157 -21.57 32.84 -27.37
CA LYS A 157 -22.60 33.00 -28.41
C LYS A 157 -23.54 34.18 -28.18
N GLY A 158 -23.37 34.93 -27.08
CA GLY A 158 -24.23 36.07 -26.74
C GLY A 158 -25.62 35.71 -26.20
N ASP A 159 -25.94 34.42 -26.11
CA ASP A 159 -27.22 33.87 -25.65
C ASP A 159 -27.26 33.59 -24.13
N ARG A 160 -26.09 33.57 -23.48
CA ARG A 160 -25.92 33.29 -22.05
C ARG A 160 -25.25 34.44 -21.29
N ASN A 161 -25.45 34.45 -19.97
CA ASN A 161 -24.82 35.41 -19.08
C ASN A 161 -23.28 35.28 -19.15
N ILE A 162 -22.60 36.42 -19.36
CA ILE A 162 -21.13 36.46 -19.50
C ILE A 162 -20.41 35.92 -18.27
N ARG A 163 -20.95 36.16 -17.06
CA ARG A 163 -20.36 35.68 -15.80
C ARG A 163 -20.37 34.16 -15.74
N GLU A 164 -21.47 33.53 -16.17
CA GLU A 164 -21.56 32.07 -16.23
C GLU A 164 -20.59 31.49 -17.27
N TYR A 165 -20.47 32.13 -18.43
CA TYR A 165 -19.51 31.71 -19.46
C TYR A 165 -18.06 31.73 -18.93
N VAL A 166 -17.68 32.81 -18.25
CA VAL A 166 -16.34 32.95 -17.64
C VAL A 166 -16.13 31.91 -16.53
N LEU A 167 -17.13 31.68 -15.67
CA LEU A 167 -17.05 30.67 -14.62
C LEU A 167 -16.83 29.26 -15.18
N ASP A 168 -17.53 28.88 -16.24
CA ASP A 168 -17.34 27.58 -16.90
C ASP A 168 -15.94 27.44 -17.49
N MET A 169 -15.43 28.47 -18.16
CA MET A 169 -14.06 28.48 -18.71
C MET A 169 -13.02 28.34 -17.60
N CYS A 170 -13.16 29.11 -16.52
CA CYS A 170 -12.31 29.03 -15.34
C CYS A 170 -12.36 27.64 -14.68
N HIS A 171 -13.54 27.03 -14.61
CA HIS A 171 -13.70 25.68 -14.07
C HIS A 171 -12.93 24.65 -14.91
N LEU A 172 -13.06 24.69 -16.25
CA LEU A 172 -12.32 23.79 -17.14
C LEU A 172 -10.81 24.01 -17.07
N ALA A 173 -10.35 25.26 -17.02
CA ALA A 173 -8.94 25.60 -16.87
C ALA A 173 -8.37 25.11 -15.52
N GLY A 174 -9.13 25.31 -14.43
CA GLY A 174 -8.78 24.80 -13.10
C GLY A 174 -8.69 23.27 -13.08
N LYS A 175 -9.59 22.59 -13.80
CA LYS A 175 -9.57 21.14 -13.95
C LYS A 175 -8.31 20.65 -14.69
N LEU A 176 -7.92 21.29 -15.81
CA LEU A 176 -6.68 20.97 -16.52
C LEU A 176 -5.44 21.12 -15.62
N LYS A 177 -5.40 22.19 -14.82
CA LYS A 177 -4.32 22.40 -13.84
C LYS A 177 -4.25 21.28 -12.80
N SER A 178 -5.40 20.80 -12.33
CA SER A 178 -5.47 19.69 -11.36
C SER A 178 -4.94 18.37 -11.93
N LEU A 179 -5.15 18.14 -13.23
CA LEU A 179 -4.63 17.00 -14.00
C LEU A 179 -3.16 17.18 -14.41
N LYS A 180 -2.49 18.24 -13.93
CA LYS A 180 -1.11 18.61 -14.28
C LYS A 180 -0.87 18.80 -15.77
N PHE A 181 -1.90 19.20 -16.51
CA PHE A 181 -1.75 19.64 -17.88
C PHE A 181 -1.27 21.09 -17.88
N GLU A 182 -0.05 21.31 -18.39
CA GLU A 182 0.44 22.66 -18.68
C GLU A 182 -0.14 23.10 -20.03
N ILE A 183 -0.82 24.24 -20.03
CA ILE A 183 -1.34 24.85 -21.26
C ILE A 183 -0.13 25.45 -22.00
N PRO A 184 0.16 25.02 -23.24
CA PRO A 184 1.24 25.60 -24.05
C PRO A 184 1.02 27.09 -24.35
#